data_AF-A0A357CM75-F1
#
_entry.id   AF-A0A357CM75-F1
#
_cell.length_a   1.000
_cell.length_b   1.000
_cell.length_c   1.000
_cell.angle_alpha   90.00
_cell.angle_beta   90.00
_cell.angle_gamma   90.00
#
_symmetry.space_group_name_H-M   'P 1'
#
loop_
_entity.id
_entity.type
_entity.pdbx_description
1 polymer ?
#
loop_
_entity_poly.entity_id
_entity_poly.type
_entity_poly.pdbx_seq_one_letter_code
_entity_poly.pdbx_strand_id
1 'polypeptide(L)'
;MDYTWDLSVIVRFFPVLLEGAALTIELTCIAVAMGILIGTFVGIGRVSKHKGIFTLSAIYVNFIRGTPMLVQLYLVYFGLPAYFGP
;
A
#
# COMPACT_ATOMS: atom_id res chain seq x y z
N MET A 1 -15.42 20.13 -32.85
CA MET A 1 -15.13 19.78 -31.44
C MET A 1 -14.07 20.77 -30.99
N ASP A 2 -14.52 21.93 -30.51
CA ASP A 2 -13.63 23.00 -30.05
C ASP A 2 -13.19 22.67 -28.62
N TYR A 3 -11.99 22.09 -28.48
CA TYR A 3 -11.36 21.90 -27.18
C TYR A 3 -10.73 23.21 -26.75
N THR A 4 -11.42 23.98 -25.90
CA THR A 4 -10.86 25.17 -25.27
C THR A 4 -10.13 24.75 -23.99
N TRP A 5 -8.85 25.09 -23.90
CA TRP A 5 -8.04 24.85 -22.71
C TRP A 5 -8.47 25.81 -21.60
N ASP A 6 -9.25 25.32 -20.64
CA ASP A 6 -9.74 26.11 -19.51
C ASP A 6 -8.92 25.84 -18.22
N LEU A 7 -7.92 26.68 -17.99
CA LEU A 7 -7.07 26.63 -16.79
C LEU A 7 -7.77 27.08 -15.50
N SER A 8 -8.95 27.72 -15.60
CA SER A 8 -9.70 28.18 -14.42
C SER A 8 -10.17 27.01 -13.54
N VAL A 9 -10.37 25.85 -14.15
CA VAL A 9 -10.73 24.59 -13.48
C VAL A 9 -9.66 24.17 -12.47
N ILE A 10 -8.38 24.27 -12.84
CA ILE A 10 -7.27 23.88 -11.95
C ILE A 10 -7.24 24.78 -10.72
N VAL A 11 -7.38 26.10 -10.91
CA VAL A 11 -7.40 27.06 -9.79
C VAL A 11 -8.58 26.80 -8.86
N ARG A 12 -9.75 26.47 -9.43
CA ARG A 12 -10.96 26.16 -8.66
C ARG A 12 -10.84 24.89 -7.81
N PHE A 13 -10.20 23.84 -8.34
CA PHE A 13 -10.02 22.56 -7.63
C PHE A 13 -8.69 22.47 -6.87
N PHE A 14 -7.83 23.49 -6.96
CA PHE A 14 -6.52 23.51 -6.30
C PHE A 14 -6.57 23.13 -4.81
N PRO A 15 -7.53 23.61 -3.99
CA PRO A 15 -7.62 23.21 -2.59
C PRO A 15 -7.87 21.69 -2.41
N VAL A 16 -8.77 21.11 -3.20
CA VAL A 16 -9.08 19.67 -3.16
C VAL A 16 -7.89 18.83 -3.63
N LEU A 17 -7.17 19.29 -4.64
CA LEU A 17 -5.94 18.64 -5.09
C LEU A 17 -4.86 18.68 -4.01
N LEU A 18 -4.75 19.79 -3.27
CA LEU A 18 -3.82 19.93 -2.16
C LEU A 18 -4.18 19.02 -0.98
N GLU A 19 -5.47 18.89 -0.66
CA GLU A 19 -5.96 17.93 0.32
C GLU A 19 -5.63 16.48 -0.08
N GLY A 20 -5.88 16.11 -1.34
CA GLY A 20 -5.52 14.78 -1.85
C GLY A 20 -4.01 14.51 -1.82
N ALA A 21 -3.19 15.52 -2.11
CA ALA A 21 -1.74 15.43 -2.00
C ALA A 21 -1.29 15.25 -0.54
N ALA A 22 -1.86 16.02 0.39
CA ALA A 22 -1.58 15.88 1.82
C ALA A 22 -1.95 14.48 2.34
N LEU A 23 -3.13 13.97 1.96
CA LEU A 23 -3.57 12.62 2.31
C LEU A 23 -2.63 11.54 1.75
N THR A 24 -2.13 11.72 0.52
CA THR A 24 -1.17 10.79 -0.08
C THR A 24 0.13 10.73 0.73
N ILE A 25 0.63 11.89 1.17
CA ILE A 25 1.83 11.98 2.00
C ILE A 25 1.58 11.30 3.34
N GLU A 26 0.47 11.60 4.00
CA GLU A 26 0.09 11.02 5.28
C GLU A 26 0.03 9.49 5.21
N LEU A 27 -0.72 8.94 4.25
CA LEU A 27 -0.85 7.50 4.05
C LEU A 27 0.49 6.85 3.72
N THR A 28 1.30 7.51 2.88
CA THR A 28 2.64 7.00 2.51
C THR A 28 3.56 6.95 3.73
N CYS A 29 3.59 8.00 4.54
CA CYS A 29 4.40 8.05 5.75
C CYS A 29 4.03 6.91 6.72
N ILE A 30 2.74 6.69 6.96
CA ILE A 30 2.26 5.62 7.83
C ILE A 30 2.59 4.24 7.24
N ALA A 31 2.31 4.02 5.95
CA ALA A 31 2.56 2.76 5.27
C ALA A 31 4.06 2.42 5.23
N VAL A 32 4.93 3.39 4.95
CA VAL A 32 6.39 3.20 4.94
C VAL A 32 6.90 2.93 6.34
N ALA A 33 6.44 3.66 7.36
CA ALA A 33 6.86 3.42 8.74
C ALA A 33 6.52 1.98 9.20
N MET A 34 5.29 1.54 8.96
CA MET A 34 4.88 0.16 9.25
C MET A 34 5.64 -0.86 8.40
N GLY A 35 5.82 -0.57 7.11
CA GLY A 35 6.56 -1.42 6.17
C GLY A 35 8.02 -1.61 6.56
N ILE A 36 8.67 -0.58 7.08
CA ILE A 36 10.04 -0.67 7.62
C ILE A 36 10.06 -1.55 8.85
N LEU A 37 9.14 -1.37 9.80
CA LEU A 37 9.09 -2.19 11.01
C LEU A 37 8.90 -3.67 10.67
N ILE A 38 7.85 -4.00 9.92
CA ILE A 38 7.53 -5.37 9.53
C ILE A 38 8.65 -5.95 8.65
N GLY A 39 9.09 -5.19 7.66
CA GLY A 39 10.15 -5.57 6.74
C GLY A 39 11.48 -5.85 7.45
N THR A 40 11.79 -5.11 8.52
CA THR A 40 13.00 -5.35 9.34
C THR A 40 12.91 -6.70 10.03
N PHE A 41 11.83 -7.00 10.74
CA PHE A 41 11.68 -8.28 11.44
C PHE A 41 11.67 -9.47 10.48
N VAL A 42 10.94 -9.36 9.37
CA VAL A 42 10.91 -10.39 8.31
C VAL A 42 12.28 -10.54 7.65
N GLY A 43 12.99 -9.45 7.42
CA GLY A 43 14.34 -9.43 6.86
C GLY A 43 15.34 -10.14 7.76
N ILE A 44 15.27 -9.93 9.06
CA ILE A 44 16.06 -10.69 10.05
C ILE A 44 15.71 -12.19 9.97
N GLY A 45 14.42 -12.52 9.87
CA GLY A 45 13.99 -13.91 9.71
C GLY A 45 14.54 -14.61 8.46
N ARG A 46 14.75 -13.86 7.37
CA ARG A 46 15.32 -14.36 6.10
C ARG A 46 16.78 -14.76 6.16
N VAL A 47 17.54 -14.31 7.17
CA VAL A 47 18.94 -14.72 7.40
C VAL A 47 19.08 -15.71 8.55
N SER A 48 17.97 -16.12 9.17
CA SER A 48 17.97 -17.07 10.28
C SER A 48 18.44 -18.45 9.82
N LYS A 49 19.25 -19.11 10.66
CA LYS A 49 19.63 -20.53 10.49
C LYS A 49 18.47 -21.48 10.78
N HIS A 50 17.45 -21.01 11.51
CA HIS A 50 16.29 -21.83 11.85
C HIS A 50 15.37 -21.97 10.64
N LYS A 51 15.28 -23.19 10.08
CA LYS A 51 14.52 -23.49 8.86
C LYS A 51 13.08 -22.99 8.92
N GLY A 52 12.40 -23.12 10.07
CA GLY A 52 11.01 -22.65 10.22
C GLY A 52 10.87 -21.13 10.09
N ILE A 53 11.78 -20.36 10.68
CA ILE A 53 11.71 -18.89 10.66
C ILE A 53 12.03 -18.42 9.23
N PHE A 54 13.09 -18.98 8.64
CA PHE A 54 13.45 -18.71 7.25
C PHE A 54 12.29 -18.97 6.29
N THR A 55 11.64 -20.14 6.40
CA THR A 55 10.55 -20.53 5.50
C THR A 55 9.34 -19.62 5.66
N LEU A 56 8.92 -19.31 6.89
CA LEU A 56 7.80 -18.40 7.13
C LEU A 56 8.08 -17.01 6.56
N SER A 57 9.27 -16.46 6.81
CA SER A 57 9.67 -15.17 6.24
C SER A 57 9.78 -15.22 4.71
N ALA A 58 10.26 -16.31 4.14
CA ALA A 58 10.33 -16.49 2.70
C ALA A 58 8.94 -16.54 2.04
N ILE A 59 7.99 -17.26 2.64
CA ILE A 59 6.60 -17.32 2.16
C ILE A 59 5.99 -15.92 2.15
N TYR A 60 6.10 -15.19 3.27
CA TYR A 60 5.58 -13.82 3.35
C TYR A 60 6.19 -12.91 2.26
N VAL A 61 7.52 -12.90 2.12
CA VAL A 61 8.20 -12.04 1.13
C VAL A 61 7.80 -12.41 -0.29
N ASN A 62 7.75 -13.71 -0.60
CA ASN A 62 7.39 -14.19 -1.93
C ASN A 62 5.92 -13.88 -2.26
N PHE A 63 5.01 -13.98 -1.29
CA PHE A 63 3.62 -13.63 -1.49
C PHE A 63 3.45 -12.13 -1.73
N ILE A 64 4.02 -11.29 -0.87
CA ILE A 64 3.86 -9.82 -0.97
C ILE A 64 4.56 -9.24 -2.20
N ARG A 65 5.72 -9.77 -2.60
CA ARG A 65 6.45 -9.31 -3.80
C ARG A 65 6.02 -10.00 -5.09
N GLY A 66 5.43 -11.18 -4.99
CA GLY A 66 4.97 -11.99 -6.12
C GLY A 66 3.52 -11.73 -6.53
N THR A 67 2.76 -11.01 -5.70
CA THR A 67 1.37 -10.62 -6.02
C THR A 67 1.28 -9.14 -6.34
N PRO A 68 0.46 -8.72 -7.34
CA PRO A 68 0.25 -7.31 -7.63
C PRO A 68 -0.36 -6.57 -6.43
N MET A 69 0.13 -5.37 -6.13
CA MET A 69 -0.39 -4.54 -5.02
C MET A 69 -1.89 -4.26 -5.14
N LEU A 70 -2.39 -4.09 -6.36
CA LEU A 70 -3.82 -3.92 -6.60
C LEU A 70 -4.63 -5.13 -6.10
N VAL A 71 -4.15 -6.36 -6.34
CA VAL A 71 -4.82 -7.58 -5.87
C VAL A 71 -4.83 -7.62 -4.34
N GLN A 72 -3.71 -7.26 -3.70
CA GLN A 72 -3.64 -7.20 -2.23
C GLN A 72 -4.65 -6.19 -1.67
N LEU A 73 -4.74 -4.99 -2.26
CA LEU A 73 -5.70 -3.97 -1.85
C LEU A 73 -7.14 -4.47 -2.03
N TYR A 74 -7.46 -5.11 -3.16
CA TYR A 74 -8.78 -5.68 -3.41
C TYR A 74 -9.13 -6.78 -2.40
N LEU A 75 -8.19 -7.66 -2.06
CA LEU A 75 -8.42 -8.71 -1.05
C LEU A 75 -8.69 -8.12 0.33
N VAL A 76 -7.97 -7.07 0.74
CA VAL A 76 -8.21 -6.42 2.02
C VAL A 76 -9.51 -5.63 2.02
N TYR A 77 -9.78 -4.88 0.94
CA TYR A 77 -10.95 -4.01 0.86
C TYR A 77 -12.26 -4.76 0.63
N PHE A 78 -12.27 -5.79 -0.22
CA PHE A 78 -13.48 -6.56 -0.55
C PHE A 78 -13.51 -7.94 0.11
N GLY A 79 -12.36 -8.63 0.20
CA GLY A 79 -12.29 -10.01 0.71
C GLY A 79 -12.43 -10.11 2.22
N LEU A 80 -11.79 -9.21 2.98
CA LEU A 80 -11.84 -9.22 4.45
C LEU A 80 -13.28 -8.98 4.97
N PRO A 81 -14.02 -7.95 4.50
CA PRO A 81 -15.40 -7.73 4.93
C PRO A 81 -16.35 -8.86 4.52
N ALA A 82 -16.12 -9.53 3.39
CA ALA A 82 -16.96 -10.66 2.96
C ALA A 82 -16.88 -11.86 3.91
N TYR A 83 -15.80 -11.99 4.70
CA TYR A 83 -15.61 -13.10 5.64
C TYR A 83 -15.79 -12.69 7.11
N PHE A 84 -15.46 -11.45 7.47
CA PHE A 84 -15.47 -10.96 8.87
C PHE A 84 -16.42 -9.78 9.11
N GLY A 85 -17.05 -9.23 8.07
CA GLY A 85 -18.07 -8.19 8.23
C GLY A 85 -19.37 -8.77 8.81
N PRO A 86 -20.20 -7.96 9.48
CA PRO A 86 -21.58 -8.33 9.78
C PRO A 86 -22.40 -8.60 8.51
#